data_AF-A0A016WZJ8-F1
#
_entry.id   AF-A0A016WZJ8-F1
#
_cell.length_a   1.000
_cell.length_b   1.000
_cell.length_c   1.000
_cell.angle_alpha   90.00
_cell.angle_beta   90.00
_cell.angle_gamma   90.00
#
_symmetry.space_group_name_H-M   'P 1'
#
loop_
_entity.id
_entity.type
_entity.pdbx_description
1 polymer ?
#
loop_
_entity_poly.entity_id
_entity_poly.type
_entity_poly.pdbx_seq_one_letter_code
_entity_poly.pdbx_strand_id
1 'polypeptide(L)'
;MMFIFNGSDALYPSIYLGFNATSEQRFRYVQKIKTTIDQHEKCRKDRCNGHGKCVLEGNSTCPDSSNYAINTDEYKCECDKGFNGPRCSS
;
A
#
# COMPACT_ATOMS: atom_id res chain seq x y z
N MET A 1 11.39 -10.62 2.46
CA MET A 1 10.54 -10.79 3.65
C MET A 1 9.56 -9.63 3.68
N MET A 2 8.27 -9.92 3.93
CA MET A 2 7.05 -9.15 3.57
C MET A 2 6.74 -9.06 2.06
N PHE A 3 5.86 -9.97 1.62
CA PHE A 3 5.43 -10.21 0.23
C PHE A 3 4.13 -9.48 -0.15
N ILE A 4 3.74 -8.41 0.57
CA ILE A 4 2.39 -7.84 0.41
C ILE A 4 2.27 -6.97 -0.87
N PHE A 5 3.38 -6.47 -1.43
CA PHE A 5 3.36 -5.44 -2.49
C PHE A 5 3.73 -5.92 -3.91
N ASN A 6 3.64 -7.22 -4.20
CA ASN A 6 3.75 -7.74 -5.58
C ASN A 6 2.47 -8.45 -6.05
N GLY A 7 1.41 -8.49 -5.24
CA GLY A 7 0.16 -9.19 -5.53
C GLY A 7 -1.08 -8.31 -5.54
N SER A 8 -0.94 -6.98 -5.53
CA SER A 8 -2.06 -6.04 -5.47
C SER A 8 -2.94 -6.06 -6.72
N ASP A 9 -2.39 -6.47 -7.88
CA ASP A 9 -3.15 -6.59 -9.13
C ASP A 9 -3.78 -7.97 -9.33
N ALA A 10 -3.45 -8.98 -8.52
CA ALA A 10 -3.80 -10.39 -8.81
C ALA A 10 -4.65 -11.10 -7.75
N LEU A 11 -4.85 -10.55 -6.55
CA LEU A 11 -5.57 -11.24 -5.49
C LEU A 11 -6.89 -10.55 -5.15
N TYR A 12 -7.87 -10.89 -5.97
CA TYR A 12 -9.28 -11.06 -5.63
C TYR A 12 -9.43 -11.56 -4.16
N PRO A 13 -10.53 -11.25 -3.44
CA PRO A 13 -10.64 -11.29 -1.97
C PRO A 13 -10.47 -12.65 -1.26
N SER A 14 -10.03 -13.70 -1.95
CA SER A 14 -9.93 -15.08 -1.47
C SER A 14 -8.98 -15.27 -0.29
N ILE A 15 -7.82 -14.59 -0.25
CA ILE A 15 -6.88 -14.73 0.87
C ILE A 15 -7.43 -14.15 2.18
N TYR A 16 -8.28 -13.13 2.11
CA TYR A 16 -8.84 -12.48 3.30
C TYR A 16 -10.12 -13.13 3.80
N LEU A 17 -10.75 -13.97 2.98
CA LEU A 17 -11.94 -14.75 3.34
C LEU A 17 -11.61 -16.07 4.04
N GLY A 18 -10.34 -16.50 4.05
CA GLY A 18 -9.89 -17.73 4.70
C GLY A 18 -9.68 -17.65 6.22
N PHE A 19 -9.80 -16.46 6.82
CA PHE A 19 -9.59 -16.26 8.26
C PHE A 19 -10.88 -16.50 9.07
N ASN A 20 -10.74 -17.15 10.23
CA ASN A 20 -11.83 -17.37 11.18
C ASN A 20 -12.16 -16.06 11.92
N ALA A 21 -13.01 -15.24 11.30
CA ALA A 21 -13.42 -13.92 11.76
C ALA A 21 -14.90 -13.70 11.46
N THR A 22 -15.55 -12.81 12.23
CA THR A 22 -16.96 -12.48 12.00
C THR A 22 -17.15 -11.74 10.68
N SER A 23 -18.37 -11.74 10.13
CA SER A 23 -18.71 -11.02 8.90
C SER A 23 -18.39 -9.52 8.99
N GLU A 24 -18.62 -8.91 10.16
CA GLU A 24 -18.30 -7.50 10.40
C GLU A 24 -16.78 -7.23 10.40
N GLN A 25 -16.00 -8.10 11.04
CA GLN A 25 -14.54 -7.99 11.04
C GLN A 25 -13.98 -8.10 9.62
N ARG A 26 -14.50 -9.05 8.83
CA ARG A 26 -14.12 -9.22 7.42
C ARG A 26 -14.45 -7.98 6.59
N PHE A 27 -15.63 -7.39 6.77
CA PHE A 27 -16.02 -6.15 6.09
C PHE A 27 -15.06 -5.01 6.42
N ARG A 28 -14.74 -4.79 7.71
CA ARG A 28 -13.78 -3.77 8.14
C ARG A 28 -12.39 -4.02 7.56
N TYR A 29 -11.95 -5.27 7.49
CA TYR A 29 -10.65 -5.64 6.95
C TYR A 29 -10.55 -5.32 5.45
N VAL A 30 -11.56 -5.71 4.67
CA VAL A 30 -11.66 -5.38 3.24
C VAL A 30 -11.68 -3.87 3.00
N GLN A 31 -12.43 -3.12 3.82
CA GLN A 31 -12.45 -1.65 3.76
C GLN A 31 -11.06 -1.06 4.02
N LYS A 32 -10.34 -1.54 5.05
CA LYS A 32 -8.98 -1.07 5.37
C LYS A 32 -8.00 -1.36 4.22
N ILE A 33 -8.02 -2.57 3.64
CA ILE A 33 -7.17 -2.90 2.49
C ILE A 33 -7.43 -1.94 1.34
N LYS A 34 -8.70 -1.74 0.98
CA LYS A 34 -9.07 -0.84 -0.12
C LYS A 34 -8.53 0.57 0.10
N THR A 35 -8.72 1.13 1.29
CA THR A 35 -8.19 2.45 1.65
C THR A 35 -6.67 2.51 1.53
N THR A 36 -5.96 1.47 1.97
CA THR A 36 -4.50 1.41 1.84
C THR A 36 -4.05 1.36 0.39
N ILE A 37 -4.73 0.59 -0.46
CA ILE A 37 -4.45 0.51 -1.90
C ILE A 37 -4.66 1.89 -2.54
N ASP A 38 -5.81 2.52 -2.29
CA ASP A 38 -6.14 3.84 -2.85
C ASP A 38 -5.11 4.90 -2.44
N GLN A 39 -4.65 4.87 -1.18
CA GLN A 39 -3.61 5.78 -0.69
C GLN A 39 -2.25 5.54 -1.36
N HIS A 40 -1.84 4.29 -1.54
CA HIS A 40 -0.57 3.98 -2.23
C HIS A 40 -0.63 4.33 -3.72
N GLU A 41 -1.78 4.15 -4.37
CA GLU A 41 -1.97 4.55 -5.76
C GLU A 41 -1.85 6.07 -5.92
N LYS A 42 -2.46 6.84 -5.01
CA LYS A 42 -2.29 8.30 -4.96
C LYS A 42 -0.83 8.69 -4.74
N CYS A 43 -0.16 8.07 -3.77
CA CYS A 43 1.26 8.33 -3.52
C CYS A 43 2.12 8.06 -4.77
N ARG A 44 1.87 6.95 -5.48
CA ARG A 44 2.55 6.64 -6.75
C ARG A 44 2.38 7.75 -7.77
N LYS A 45 1.15 8.25 -7.97
CA LYS A 45 0.86 9.32 -8.94
C LYS A 45 1.44 10.67 -8.50
N ASP A 46 1.20 11.07 -7.26
CA ASP A 46 1.49 12.42 -6.75
C ASP A 46 2.97 12.60 -6.38
N ARG A 47 3.62 11.57 -5.84
CA ARG A 47 5.01 11.64 -5.35
C ARG A 47 6.02 11.01 -6.30
N CYS A 48 5.68 9.85 -6.89
CA CYS A 48 6.59 9.08 -7.74
C CYS A 48 6.31 9.26 -9.26
N ASN A 49 5.55 10.29 -9.64
CA ASN A 49 5.17 10.58 -11.04
C ASN A 49 4.52 9.40 -11.80
N GLY A 50 3.95 8.43 -11.10
CA GLY A 50 3.42 7.21 -11.70
C GLY A 50 4.48 6.14 -12.03
N HIS A 51 5.77 6.43 -11.87
CA HIS A 51 6.89 5.59 -12.32
C HIS A 51 7.65 4.91 -11.17
N GLY A 52 6.96 4.60 -10.07
CA GLY A 52 7.56 3.88 -8.97
C GLY A 52 6.56 3.44 -7.91
N LYS A 53 7.09 2.73 -6.93
CA LYS A 53 6.36 2.25 -5.76
C LYS A 53 6.67 3.14 -4.57
N CYS A 54 5.65 3.53 -3.81
CA CYS A 54 5.86 4.19 -2.53
C CYS A 54 6.22 3.16 -1.46
N VAL A 55 7.40 3.31 -0.86
CA VAL A 55 7.93 2.40 0.16
C VAL A 55 8.35 3.19 1.39
N LEU A 56 8.02 2.67 2.57
CA LEU A 56 8.48 3.23 3.84
C LEU A 56 9.84 2.61 4.16
N GLU A 57 10.86 3.43 4.45
CA GLU A 57 12.19 2.91 4.81
C GLU A 57 12.26 2.38 6.25
N GLY A 58 11.38 2.87 7.13
CA GLY A 58 11.35 2.49 8.54
C GLY A 58 10.43 1.30 8.82
N ASN A 59 10.75 0.56 9.89
CA ASN A 59 9.81 -0.39 10.47
C ASN A 59 8.66 0.37 11.13
N SER A 60 7.52 0.43 10.47
CA SER A 60 6.27 0.84 11.12
C SER A 60 5.47 -0.37 11.55
N THR A 61 4.90 -0.32 12.74
CA THR A 61 3.70 -1.12 13.02
C THR A 61 2.52 -0.46 12.31
N CYS A 62 1.64 -1.26 11.71
CA CYS A 62 0.37 -0.73 11.23
C CYS A 62 -0.44 -0.28 12.46
N PRO A 63 -0.72 1.02 12.64
CA PRO A 63 -1.56 1.42 13.76
C PRO A 63 -2.96 0.85 13.52
N ASP A 64 -3.52 0.20 14.55
CA ASP A 64 -4.90 -0.32 14.53
C ASP A 64 -5.98 0.78 14.42
N SER A 65 -5.55 2.04 14.27
CA SER A 65 -6.41 3.21 14.13
C SER A 65 -7.46 3.01 13.05
N SER A 66 -8.70 3.31 13.40
CA SER A 66 -9.83 3.39 12.48
C SER A 66 -9.60 4.39 11.34
N ASN A 67 -8.70 5.36 11.54
CA ASN A 67 -8.30 6.36 10.54
C ASN A 67 -6.84 6.15 10.11
N TYR A 68 -6.56 5.00 9.49
CA TYR A 68 -5.26 4.77 8.88
C TYR A 68 -5.08 5.70 7.67
N ALA A 69 -4.10 6.60 7.76
CA ALA A 69 -3.65 7.46 6.69
C ALA A 69 -2.13 7.34 6.57
N ILE A 70 -1.63 6.98 5.39
CA ILE A 70 -0.18 6.99 5.15
C ILE A 70 0.34 8.43 5.20
N ASN A 71 1.40 8.66 5.96
CA ASN A 71 2.14 9.91 5.91
C ASN A 71 3.09 9.89 4.71
N THR A 72 2.68 10.45 3.58
CA THR A 72 3.45 10.40 2.32
C THR A 72 4.86 10.99 2.42
N ASP A 73 5.13 11.84 3.41
CA ASP A 73 6.44 12.48 3.57
C ASP A 73 7.53 11.52 4.06
N GLU A 74 7.16 10.48 4.80
CA GLU A 74 8.07 9.44 5.28
C GLU A 74 8.38 8.38 4.21
N TYR A 75 7.61 8.36 3.12
CA TYR A 75 7.74 7.37 2.06
C TYR A 75 8.75 7.84 1.01
N LYS A 76 9.54 6.89 0.52
CA LYS A 76 10.43 7.04 -0.63
C LYS A 76 9.85 6.34 -1.85
N CYS A 77 10.31 6.73 -3.02
CA CYS A 77 9.94 6.10 -4.28
C CYS A 77 10.99 5.06 -4.68
N GLU A 78 10.57 3.82 -4.84
CA GLU A 78 11.34 2.78 -5.52
C GLU A 78 10.92 2.77 -7.00
N CYS A 79 11.79 3.29 -7.86
CA CYS A 79 11.44 3.57 -9.25
C CYS A 79 11.37 2.31 -10.12
N ASP A 80 10.46 2.36 -11.10
CA ASP A 80 10.36 1.37 -12.15
C ASP A 80 11.64 1.40 -13.03
N LYS A 81 11.92 0.29 -13.72
CA LYS A 81 13.14 0.17 -14.53
C LYS A 81 13.20 1.27 -15.60
N GLY A 82 14.31 2.01 -15.60
CA GLY A 82 14.54 3.14 -16.52
C GLY A 82 14.18 4.50 -15.92
N PHE A 83 13.60 4.52 -14.72
CA PHE A 83 13.37 5.74 -13.94
C PHE A 83 14.27 5.78 -12.71
N ASN A 84 14.69 6.98 -12.33
CA ASN A 84 15.62 7.26 -11.26
C ASN A 84 15.30 8.62 -10.60
N GLY A 85 16.03 8.90 -9.52
CA GLY A 85 15.84 10.08 -8.69
C GLY A 85 14.78 9.90 -7.60
N PRO A 86 14.65 10.88 -6.68
CA PRO A 86 13.81 10.75 -5.49
C PRO A 86 12.31 10.67 -5.78
N ARG A 87 11.88 11.06 -6.99
CA ARG A 87 10.49 11.05 -7.45
C ARG A 87 10.28 10.27 -8.75
N CYS A 88 11.27 9.48 -9.20
CA CYS A 88 11.18 8.71 -10.45
C CYS A 88 10.88 9.58 -11.69
N SER A 89 11.50 10.75 -11.76
CA SER A 89 11.27 11.74 -12.82
C SER A 89 12.30 11.69 -13.95
N SER A 90 13.36 10.90 -13.80
CA SER A 90 14.58 10.96 -14.61
C SER A 90 15.06 9.58 -15.03
#